data_AF-A0A673Y0N0-F1
#
_entry.id   AF-A0A673Y0N0-F1
#
_cell.length_a   1.000
_cell.length_b   1.000
_cell.length_c   1.000
_cell.angle_alpha   90.00
_cell.angle_beta   90.00
_cell.angle_gamma   90.00
#
_symmetry.space_group_name_H-M   'P 1'
#
loop_
_entity.id
_entity.type
_entity.pdbx_description
1 polymer ?
#
loop_
_entity_poly.entity_id
_entity_poly.type
_entity_poly.pdbx_seq_one_letter_code
_entity_poly.pdbx_strand_id
1 'polypeptide(L)'
;MSFGRALHGDVLHGVIVVRLNIKKIRTSSSLIMTGYTADEKLRVEQISNLRRKWLKDQELSPREPVLPKTAPGPVAKFWAGFLEPKTLWRLYTYKVYTGGVFALTRLLIPAWVVHYYVKYHVAKKPYGIVELKPRLFPGDAILETGEVVPDLPESHGHH
;
A
#
# COMPACT_ATOMS: atom_id res chain seq x y z
N MET A 1 -31.75 14.40 44.64
CA MET A 1 -31.02 15.64 44.96
C MET A 1 -30.76 16.38 43.67
N SER A 2 -30.94 17.69 43.74
CA SER A 2 -30.99 18.68 42.66
C SER A 2 -29.64 18.92 41.96
N PHE A 3 -29.72 19.71 40.89
CA PHE A 3 -28.71 20.25 39.96
C PHE A 3 -28.32 19.34 38.77
N GLY A 4 -28.52 19.71 37.52
CA GLY A 4 -28.86 21.03 36.97
C GLY A 4 -27.96 21.37 35.79
N ARG A 5 -28.50 21.21 34.58
CA ARG A 5 -28.42 22.20 33.50
C ARG A 5 -26.99 22.74 33.18
N ALA A 6 -26.17 21.97 32.45
CA ALA A 6 -24.88 22.49 31.96
C ALA A 6 -24.37 21.91 30.61
N LEU A 7 -25.24 21.39 29.73
CA LEU A 7 -24.80 20.91 28.39
C LEU A 7 -25.61 21.46 27.21
N HIS A 8 -26.48 22.44 27.45
CA HIS A 8 -27.30 23.05 26.40
C HIS A 8 -26.80 24.43 25.93
N GLY A 9 -25.73 24.96 26.55
CA GLY A 9 -25.17 26.28 26.19
C GLY A 9 -24.25 26.27 24.97
N ASP A 10 -23.34 25.30 24.89
CA ASP A 10 -22.26 25.32 23.90
C ASP A 10 -22.68 24.84 22.50
N VAL A 11 -23.63 23.91 22.40
CA VAL A 11 -24.17 23.48 21.10
C VAL A 11 -25.02 24.58 20.48
N LEU A 12 -25.80 25.29 21.29
CA LEU A 12 -26.57 26.45 20.85
C LEU A 12 -25.66 27.62 20.50
N HIS A 13 -24.62 27.92 21.28
CA HIS A 13 -23.65 28.96 20.91
C HIS A 13 -22.89 28.62 19.62
N GLY A 14 -22.43 27.38 19.42
CA GLY A 14 -21.77 26.97 18.18
C GLY A 14 -22.68 27.05 16.95
N VAL A 15 -23.93 26.57 17.06
CA VAL A 15 -24.91 26.63 15.97
C VAL A 15 -25.38 28.06 15.72
N ILE A 16 -25.54 28.88 16.77
CA ILE A 16 -25.90 30.30 16.65
C ILE A 16 -24.74 31.09 16.04
N VAL A 17 -23.49 30.84 16.41
CA VAL A 17 -22.32 31.51 15.83
C VAL A 17 -22.14 31.10 14.36
N VAL A 18 -22.32 29.82 13.99
CA VAL A 18 -22.28 29.40 12.58
C VAL A 18 -23.48 29.95 11.80
N ARG A 19 -24.70 29.97 12.35
CA ARG A 19 -25.86 30.62 11.70
C ARG A 19 -25.72 32.13 11.59
N LEU A 20 -25.13 32.79 12.59
CA LEU A 20 -24.85 34.22 12.58
C LEU A 20 -23.72 34.54 11.60
N ASN A 21 -22.73 33.67 11.45
CA ASN A 21 -21.66 33.86 10.46
C ASN A 21 -22.15 33.59 9.03
N ILE A 22 -22.98 32.56 8.81
CA ILE A 22 -23.63 32.31 7.50
C ILE A 22 -24.65 33.41 7.17
N LYS A 23 -25.42 33.90 8.16
CA LYS A 23 -26.27 35.08 7.95
C LYS A 23 -25.42 36.32 7.70
N LYS A 24 -24.32 36.55 8.41
CA LYS A 24 -23.45 37.72 8.20
C LYS A 24 -22.75 37.67 6.84
N ILE A 25 -22.34 36.51 6.35
CA ILE A 25 -21.82 36.33 4.98
C ILE A 25 -22.95 36.53 3.95
N ARG A 26 -24.16 36.02 4.20
CA ARG A 26 -25.33 36.24 3.32
C ARG A 26 -25.82 37.69 3.32
N THR A 27 -25.71 38.40 4.45
CA THR A 27 -26.14 39.81 4.59
C THR A 27 -25.04 40.80 4.15
N SER A 28 -23.75 40.46 4.30
CA SER A 28 -22.67 41.20 3.62
C SER A 28 -22.72 40.98 2.11
N SER A 29 -23.10 39.79 1.63
CA SER A 29 -23.30 39.57 0.20
C SER A 29 -24.57 40.22 -0.36
N SER A 30 -25.55 40.57 0.50
CA SER A 30 -26.74 41.33 0.09
C SER A 30 -26.61 42.85 0.30
N LEU A 31 -25.58 43.33 1.00
CA LEU A 31 -25.23 44.75 1.15
C LEU A 31 -24.13 45.22 0.19
N ILE A 32 -23.53 44.32 -0.60
CA ILE A 32 -22.66 44.64 -1.75
C ILE A 32 -23.44 44.35 -3.03
N MET A 33 -24.67 44.86 -3.10
CA MET A 33 -25.44 44.95 -4.34
C MET A 33 -25.89 46.40 -4.49
N THR A 34 -24.95 47.35 -4.44
CA THR A 34 -25.01 48.42 -5.45
C THR A 34 -24.98 47.67 -6.77
N GLY A 35 -26.18 47.38 -7.27
CA GLY A 35 -26.42 46.23 -8.14
C GLY A 35 -25.47 46.26 -9.33
N TYR A 36 -24.96 45.09 -9.70
CA TYR A 36 -24.13 44.93 -10.90
C TYR A 36 -24.66 45.83 -12.00
N THR A 37 -23.76 46.68 -12.48
CA THR A 37 -24.01 47.54 -13.64
C THR A 37 -24.37 46.66 -14.84
N ALA A 38 -25.10 47.21 -15.81
CA ALA A 38 -25.62 46.41 -16.92
C ALA A 38 -24.49 45.68 -17.69
N ASP A 39 -23.32 46.30 -17.77
CA ASP A 39 -22.09 45.76 -18.37
C ASP A 39 -21.45 44.65 -17.52
N GLU A 40 -21.43 44.76 -16.18
CA GLU A 40 -20.94 43.68 -15.32
C GLU A 40 -21.81 42.43 -15.40
N LYS A 41 -23.14 42.60 -15.47
CA LYS A 41 -24.07 41.47 -15.69
C LYS A 41 -23.82 40.81 -17.04
N LEU A 42 -23.70 41.62 -18.10
CA LEU A 42 -23.40 41.13 -19.44
C LEU A 42 -22.06 40.38 -19.47
N ARG A 43 -21.04 40.89 -18.78
CA ARG A 43 -19.72 40.27 -18.68
C ARG A 43 -19.77 38.93 -17.94
N VAL A 44 -20.50 38.85 -16.83
CA VAL A 44 -20.66 37.60 -16.07
C VAL A 44 -21.41 36.56 -16.89
N GLU A 45 -22.46 36.96 -17.62
CA GLU A 45 -23.18 36.06 -18.52
C GLU A 45 -22.27 35.54 -19.64
N GLN A 46 -21.49 36.42 -20.27
CA GLN A 46 -20.51 36.05 -21.30
C GLN A 46 -19.50 35.04 -20.77
N ILE A 47 -18.89 35.30 -19.61
CA ILE A 47 -17.92 34.39 -18.98
C ILE A 47 -18.58 33.06 -18.59
N SER A 48 -19.80 33.08 -18.05
CA SER A 48 -20.54 31.86 -17.69
C SER A 48 -20.83 30.99 -18.90
N ASN A 49 -21.13 31.60 -20.05
CA ASN A 49 -21.41 30.89 -21.29
C ASN A 49 -20.12 30.27 -21.87
N LEU A 50 -19.02 31.02 -21.86
CA LEU A 50 -17.70 30.50 -22.25
C LEU A 50 -17.27 29.36 -21.32
N ARG A 51 -17.50 29.49 -20.01
CA ARG A 51 -17.14 28.46 -19.04
C ARG A 51 -17.95 27.17 -19.25
N ARG A 52 -19.25 27.28 -19.52
CA ARG A 52 -20.11 26.12 -19.82
C ARG A 52 -19.67 25.40 -21.09
N LYS A 53 -19.32 26.14 -22.14
CA LYS A 53 -18.78 25.57 -23.39
C LYS A 53 -17.43 24.89 -23.15
N TRP A 54 -16.51 25.55 -22.45
CA TRP A 54 -15.21 24.97 -22.11
C TRP A 54 -15.34 23.67 -21.30
N LEU A 55 -16.24 23.63 -20.32
CA LEU A 55 -16.49 22.42 -19.52
C LEU A 55 -17.04 21.28 -20.37
N LYS A 56 -17.89 21.60 -21.35
CA LYS A 56 -18.41 20.63 -22.31
C LYS A 56 -17.32 20.11 -23.24
N ASP A 57 -16.37 20.96 -23.64
CA ASP A 57 -15.22 20.57 -24.47
C ASP A 57 -14.21 19.70 -23.71
N GLN A 58 -14.29 19.63 -22.38
CA GLN A 58 -13.52 18.68 -21.55
C GLN A 58 -14.17 17.29 -21.45
N GLU A 59 -15.39 17.11 -21.96
CA GLU A 59 -16.01 15.79 -22.04
C GLU A 59 -15.30 15.00 -23.14
N LEU A 60 -14.44 14.08 -22.71
CA LEU A 60 -13.59 13.32 -23.61
C LEU A 60 -14.46 12.34 -24.42
N SER A 61 -14.35 12.41 -25.75
CA SER A 61 -15.05 11.47 -26.62
C SER A 61 -14.47 10.06 -26.44
N PRO A 62 -15.26 8.99 -26.55
CA PRO A 62 -14.75 7.61 -26.41
C PRO A 62 -13.66 7.19 -27.42
N ARG A 63 -13.34 8.05 -28.40
CA ARG A 63 -12.36 7.80 -29.46
C ARG A 63 -11.05 8.50 -29.16
N GLU A 64 -10.42 8.09 -28.07
CA GLU A 64 -9.04 8.50 -27.80
C GLU A 64 -8.07 7.74 -28.72
N PRO A 65 -7.03 8.41 -29.25
CA PRO A 65 -5.95 7.73 -29.94
C PRO A 65 -5.18 6.87 -28.92
N VAL A 66 -5.55 5.59 -28.85
CA VAL A 66 -4.85 4.60 -28.02
C VAL A 66 -3.56 4.21 -28.73
N LEU A 67 -2.45 4.17 -27.99
CA LEU A 67 -1.21 3.61 -28.51
C LEU A 67 -1.47 2.17 -29.00
N PRO A 68 -0.92 1.77 -30.16
CA PRO A 68 -1.06 0.40 -30.62
C PRO A 68 -0.52 -0.55 -29.55
N LYS A 69 -1.29 -1.59 -29.23
CA LYS A 69 -0.89 -2.57 -28.22
C LYS A 69 0.41 -3.24 -28.67
N THR A 70 1.45 -3.15 -27.85
CA THR A 70 2.70 -3.88 -28.09
C THR A 70 2.41 -5.37 -28.20
N ALA A 71 2.89 -6.00 -29.28
CA ALA A 71 2.68 -7.42 -29.50
C ALA A 71 3.31 -8.21 -28.34
N PRO A 72 2.56 -9.09 -27.67
CA PRO A 72 3.12 -9.91 -26.60
C PRO A 72 4.23 -10.82 -27.15
N GLY A 73 5.22 -11.12 -26.31
CA GLY A 73 6.27 -12.09 -26.66
C GLY A 73 5.70 -13.50 -26.93
N PRO A 74 6.46 -14.42 -27.53
CA PRO A 74 5.96 -15.75 -27.91
C PRO A 74 5.29 -16.52 -26.77
N VAL A 75 5.90 -16.50 -25.58
CA VAL A 75 5.37 -17.15 -24.37
C VAL A 75 4.08 -16.47 -23.89
N ALA A 76 4.04 -15.14 -23.92
CA ALA A 76 2.85 -14.39 -23.52
C ALA A 76 1.70 -14.59 -24.53
N LYS A 77 1.99 -14.71 -25.83
CA LYS A 77 1.01 -15.08 -26.87
C LYS A 77 0.45 -16.47 -26.64
N PHE A 78 1.30 -17.45 -26.35
CA PHE A 78 0.87 -18.80 -26.01
C PHE A 78 -0.08 -18.81 -24.82
N TRP A 79 0.30 -18.16 -23.71
CA TRP A 79 -0.56 -18.11 -22.52
C TRP A 79 -1.86 -17.34 -22.77
N ALA A 80 -1.84 -16.26 -23.56
CA ALA A 80 -3.04 -15.54 -23.93
C ALA A 80 -4.03 -16.43 -24.71
N GLY A 81 -3.57 -17.19 -25.70
CA GLY A 81 -4.40 -18.13 -26.46
C GLY A 81 -4.84 -19.34 -25.64
N PHE A 82 -3.96 -19.87 -24.77
CA PHE A 82 -4.32 -20.97 -23.87
C PHE A 82 -5.43 -20.56 -22.89
N LEU A 83 -5.44 -19.30 -22.44
CA LEU A 83 -6.42 -18.75 -21.50
C LEU A 83 -7.70 -18.22 -22.16
N GLU A 84 -7.75 -18.13 -23.49
CA GLU A 84 -8.89 -17.58 -24.25
C GLU A 84 -10.22 -18.28 -23.95
N PRO A 85 -10.28 -19.62 -23.78
CA PRO A 85 -11.33 -20.25 -23.01
C PRO A 85 -10.99 -20.19 -21.51
N LYS A 86 -11.68 -19.31 -20.79
CA LYS A 86 -11.48 -19.06 -19.35
C LYS A 86 -12.04 -20.17 -18.47
N THR A 87 -11.60 -21.41 -18.68
CA THR A 87 -11.97 -22.54 -17.82
C THR A 87 -11.19 -22.48 -16.50
N LEU A 88 -11.80 -22.97 -15.42
CA LEU A 88 -11.21 -22.91 -14.07
C LEU A 88 -9.85 -23.61 -14.01
N TRP A 89 -9.74 -24.81 -14.59
CA TRP A 89 -8.49 -25.57 -14.65
C TRP A 89 -7.34 -24.77 -15.29
N ARG A 90 -7.59 -24.10 -16.42
CA ARG A 90 -6.57 -23.33 -17.15
C ARG A 90 -6.09 -22.12 -16.36
N LEU A 91 -6.99 -21.50 -15.59
CA LEU A 91 -6.63 -20.41 -14.69
C LEU A 91 -5.78 -20.90 -13.51
N TYR A 92 -6.12 -22.07 -12.93
CA TYR A 92 -5.33 -22.66 -11.86
C TYR A 92 -3.93 -23.07 -12.32
N THR A 93 -3.80 -23.69 -13.49
CA THR A 93 -2.47 -24.06 -14.03
C THR A 93 -1.62 -22.83 -14.31
N TYR A 94 -2.20 -21.76 -14.86
CA TYR A 94 -1.47 -20.51 -15.07
C TYR A 94 -1.04 -19.84 -13.75
N LYS A 95 -1.87 -19.91 -12.71
CA LYS A 95 -1.51 -19.41 -11.36
C LYS A 95 -0.32 -20.18 -10.78
N VAL A 96 -0.36 -21.52 -10.85
CA VAL A 96 0.75 -22.37 -10.37
C VAL A 96 2.03 -22.08 -11.16
N TYR A 97 1.95 -21.98 -12.49
CA TYR A 97 3.08 -21.61 -13.33
C TYR A 97 3.68 -20.26 -12.92
N THR A 98 2.84 -19.22 -12.78
CA THR A 98 3.29 -17.87 -12.40
C THR A 98 3.93 -17.87 -11.02
N GLY A 99 3.33 -18.58 -10.06
CA GLY A 99 3.91 -18.77 -8.73
C GLY A 99 5.26 -19.49 -8.76
N GLY A 100 5.39 -20.52 -9.60
CA GLY A 100 6.64 -21.25 -9.81
C GLY A 100 7.75 -20.37 -10.42
N VAL A 101 7.43 -19.60 -11.46
CA VAL A 101 8.38 -18.64 -12.07
C VAL A 101 8.81 -17.59 -11.05
N PHE A 102 7.87 -17.09 -10.23
CA PHE A 102 8.19 -16.15 -9.16
C PHE A 102 9.15 -16.78 -8.13
N ALA A 103 8.84 -17.98 -7.64
CA ALA A 103 9.68 -18.67 -6.66
C ALA A 103 11.10 -18.92 -7.22
N LEU A 104 11.22 -19.36 -8.46
CA LEU A 104 12.50 -19.57 -9.12
C LEU A 104 13.31 -18.26 -9.23
N THR A 105 12.69 -17.23 -9.80
CA THR A 105 13.39 -15.98 -10.17
C THR A 105 13.64 -15.06 -8.98
N ARG A 106 12.75 -15.04 -7.99
CA ARG A 106 12.83 -14.11 -6.86
C ARG A 106 13.32 -14.75 -5.56
N LEU A 107 13.26 -16.07 -5.42
CA LEU A 107 13.75 -16.75 -4.22
C LEU A 107 14.95 -17.63 -4.54
N LEU A 108 14.81 -18.59 -5.45
CA LEU A 108 15.83 -19.62 -5.67
C LEU A 108 17.13 -19.05 -6.24
N ILE A 109 17.06 -18.32 -7.36
CA ILE A 109 18.25 -17.76 -8.02
C ILE A 109 18.98 -16.78 -7.08
N PRO A 110 18.32 -15.79 -6.45
CA PRO A 110 18.98 -14.91 -5.49
C PRO A 110 19.57 -15.65 -4.29
N ALA A 111 18.84 -16.63 -3.72
CA ALA A 111 19.35 -17.43 -2.61
C ALA A 111 20.62 -18.20 -2.99
N TRP A 112 20.68 -18.78 -4.19
CA TRP A 112 21.88 -19.44 -4.70
C TRP A 112 23.05 -18.47 -4.92
N VAL A 113 22.78 -17.27 -5.46
CA VAL A 113 23.81 -16.23 -5.63
C VAL A 113 24.35 -15.79 -4.27
N VAL A 114 23.49 -15.53 -3.29
CA VAL A 114 23.90 -15.18 -1.92
C VAL A 114 24.70 -16.32 -1.30
N HIS A 115 24.23 -17.56 -1.41
CA HIS A 115 24.95 -18.71 -0.89
C HIS A 115 26.33 -18.87 -1.52
N TYR A 116 26.45 -18.70 -2.84
CA TYR A 116 27.73 -18.72 -3.55
C TYR A 116 28.66 -17.60 -3.05
N TYR A 117 28.13 -16.39 -2.88
CA TYR A 117 28.90 -15.26 -2.38
C TYR A 117 29.42 -15.51 -0.95
N VAL A 118 28.55 -15.94 -0.04
CA VAL A 118 28.91 -16.26 1.35
C VAL A 118 29.99 -17.36 1.37
N LYS A 119 29.79 -18.44 0.61
CA LYS A 119 30.69 -19.60 0.58
C LYS A 119 32.09 -19.25 0.07
N TYR A 120 32.20 -18.48 -1.01
CA TYR A 120 33.50 -18.28 -1.68
C TYR A 120 34.17 -16.93 -1.40
N HIS A 121 33.44 -15.94 -0.89
CA HIS A 121 33.99 -14.60 -0.64
C HIS A 121 34.01 -14.26 0.84
N VAL A 122 32.91 -14.52 1.56
CA VAL A 122 32.80 -14.14 2.97
C VAL A 122 33.54 -15.13 3.86
N ALA A 123 33.30 -16.43 3.70
CA ALA A 123 33.93 -17.47 4.53
C ALA A 123 35.46 -17.58 4.32
N LYS A 124 35.98 -17.17 3.16
CA LYS A 124 37.44 -17.16 2.91
C LYS A 124 38.18 -16.03 3.62
N LYS A 125 37.47 -15.00 4.09
CA LYS A 125 38.06 -13.89 4.82
C LYS A 125 38.08 -14.22 6.32
N PRO A 126 39.20 -14.00 7.03
CA PRO A 126 39.23 -14.21 8.47
C PRO A 126 38.19 -13.31 9.15
N TYR A 127 37.42 -13.89 10.08
CA TYR A 127 36.25 -13.26 10.73
C TYR A 127 35.14 -12.78 9.77
N GLY A 128 35.10 -13.27 8.53
CA GLY A 128 34.02 -12.94 7.60
C GLY A 128 32.67 -13.49 8.04
N ILE A 129 32.67 -14.64 8.71
CA ILE A 129 31.50 -15.23 9.37
C ILE A 129 31.94 -15.59 10.78
N VAL A 130 31.27 -15.05 11.79
CA VAL A 130 31.48 -15.38 13.19
C VAL A 130 30.21 -16.03 13.70
N GLU A 131 30.27 -17.34 13.88
CA GLU A 131 29.16 -18.10 14.45
C GLU A 131 29.31 -18.18 15.96
N LEU A 132 28.18 -18.05 16.66
CA LEU A 132 28.15 -18.30 18.10
C LEU A 132 28.27 -19.80 18.33
N LYS A 133 29.14 -20.20 19.27
CA LYS A 133 29.29 -21.60 19.66
C LYS A 133 27.90 -22.16 20.06
N PRO A 134 27.51 -23.35 19.58
CA PRO A 134 26.24 -23.95 19.94
C PRO A 134 26.17 -24.18 21.46
N ARG A 135 24.96 -24.08 22.02
CA ARG A 135 24.72 -24.38 23.44
C ARG A 135 24.88 -25.88 23.66
N LEU A 136 25.63 -26.25 24.68
CA LEU A 136 25.85 -27.63 25.09
C LEU A 136 25.01 -27.89 26.34
N PHE A 137 24.29 -29.00 26.36
CA PHE A 137 23.56 -29.48 27.52
C PHE A 137 24.20 -30.75 28.10
N PRO A 138 23.98 -31.03 29.40
CA PRO A 138 24.42 -32.28 30.02
C PRO A 138 23.85 -33.49 29.26
N GLY A 139 24.70 -34.49 29.01
CA GLY A 139 24.37 -35.67 28.20
C GLY A 139 24.59 -35.52 26.69
N ASP A 140 24.86 -34.31 26.17
CA ASP A 140 25.19 -34.13 24.74
C ASP A 140 26.57 -34.71 24.42
N ALA A 141 26.72 -35.31 23.23
CA ALA A 141 28.00 -35.78 22.72
C ALA A 141 28.59 -34.76 21.72
N ILE A 142 29.80 -34.27 22.00
CA ILE A 142 30.50 -33.35 21.09
C ILE A 142 30.98 -34.13 19.86
N LEU A 143 30.44 -33.84 18.67
CA LEU A 143 30.76 -34.58 17.45
C LEU A 143 32.26 -34.55 17.07
N GLU A 144 32.98 -33.50 17.45
CA GLU A 144 34.39 -33.31 17.12
C GLU A 144 35.35 -33.98 18.12
N THR A 145 34.91 -34.18 19.37
CA THR A 145 35.77 -34.68 20.47
C THR A 145 35.32 -36.06 20.98
N GLY A 146 34.07 -36.45 20.75
CA GLY A 146 33.45 -37.67 21.25
C GLY A 146 33.15 -37.66 22.76
N GLU A 147 33.45 -36.57 23.45
CA GLU A 147 33.21 -36.40 24.89
C GLU A 147 31.72 -36.13 25.15
N VAL A 148 31.18 -36.85 26.13
CA VAL A 148 29.82 -36.66 26.64
C VAL A 148 29.86 -35.61 27.73
N VAL A 149 29.02 -34.58 27.60
CA VAL A 149 28.92 -33.52 28.61
C VAL A 149 28.42 -34.13 29.92
N PRO A 150 29.15 -33.96 31.04
CA PRO A 150 28.79 -34.55 32.31
C PRO A 150 27.46 -34.01 32.83
N ASP A 151 26.70 -34.89 33.49
CA ASP A 151 25.43 -34.54 34.12
C ASP A 151 25.61 -33.50 35.23
N LEU A 152 24.57 -32.68 35.44
CA LEU A 152 24.55 -31.74 36.56
C LEU A 152 24.53 -32.53 37.88
N PRO A 153 25.21 -32.04 38.93
CA PRO A 153 25.17 -32.70 40.24
C PRO A 153 23.72 -32.76 40.75
N GLU A 154 23.36 -33.86 41.42
CA GLU A 154 22.04 -34.03 42.03
C GLU A 154 21.78 -32.89 43.02
N SER A 155 20.94 -31.93 42.65
CA SER A 155 20.45 -30.94 43.59
C SER A 155 19.29 -31.56 44.37
N HIS A 156 19.48 -31.81 45.66
CA HIS A 156 18.38 -32.15 46.57
C HIS A 156 17.45 -30.94 46.70
N GLY A 157 16.46 -30.85 45.82
CA GLY A 157 15.45 -29.80 45.84
C GLY A 157 14.54 -29.99 47.05
N HIS A 158 14.59 -29.04 47.98
CA HIS A 158 13.53 -28.89 48.97
C HIS A 158 12.30 -28.29 48.28
N HIS A 159 11.19 -29.02 48.32
CA HIS A 159 9.86 -28.54 47.92
C HIS A 159 9.30 -27.55 48.94
#